data_AF-A0A359HG22-F1
#
_entry.id   AF-A0A359HG22-F1
#
_cell.length_a   1.000
_cell.length_b   1.000
_cell.length_c   1.000
_cell.angle_alpha   90.00
_cell.angle_beta   90.00
_cell.angle_gamma   90.00
#
_symmetry.space_group_name_H-M   'P 1'
#
loop_
_entity.id
_entity.type
_entity.pdbx_description
1 polymer ?
#
loop_
_entity_poly.entity_id
_entity_poly.type
_entity_poly.pdbx_seq_one_letter_code
_entity_poly.pdbx_strand_id
1 'polypeptide(L)'
;MKARAIKFTSRMLDGKHQRWVPEMMSARLMFCDVSHRQPDISASKIDLYPENGRSALMKIPIIVGIIALMAVLATGLYVSDFTAYLGNNPSTCNNCHVMDAAYEGWYHGGHQSWTTCNDCHTPHDLIPKYWVKAKSGYHHVTAFIFNNIPDAIRAKESSKEIVQENCVRCHEETVSALFESPMEMDRFCFDCHRSTPHGERGISLLPYQHKEQDQ
;
A
#
# COMPACT_ATOMS: atom_id res chain seq x y z
N MET A 1 -9.88 -21.84 45.02
CA MET A 1 -9.10 -22.27 43.84
C MET A 1 -7.87 -21.38 43.73
N LYS A 2 -6.66 -21.93 43.91
CA LYS A 2 -5.39 -21.19 43.93
C LYS A 2 -4.72 -21.32 42.56
N ALA A 3 -4.50 -20.21 41.86
CA ALA A 3 -3.58 -20.14 40.73
C ALA A 3 -2.44 -19.20 41.09
N ARG A 4 -1.21 -19.72 41.07
CA ARG A 4 0.03 -19.00 41.40
C ARG A 4 0.49 -18.20 40.19
N ALA A 5 0.78 -16.92 40.42
CA ALA A 5 1.50 -16.05 39.48
C ALA A 5 2.96 -16.51 39.32
N ILE A 6 3.43 -16.55 38.07
CA ILE A 6 4.84 -16.82 37.74
C ILE A 6 5.57 -15.48 37.68
N LYS A 7 6.55 -15.30 38.56
CA LYS A 7 7.50 -14.17 38.53
C LYS A 7 8.56 -14.45 37.46
N PHE A 8 8.77 -13.51 36.54
CA PHE A 8 9.98 -13.43 35.73
C PHE A 8 10.97 -12.45 36.39
N THR A 9 12.12 -12.95 36.80
CA THR A 9 13.25 -12.13 37.23
C THR A 9 14.31 -12.09 36.14
N SER A 10 14.82 -10.89 35.86
CA SER A 10 15.84 -10.61 34.87
C SER A 10 17.18 -11.29 35.16
N ARG A 11 17.94 -11.57 34.09
CA ARG A 11 19.41 -11.59 34.18
C ARG A 11 20.03 -11.23 32.82
N MET A 12 20.64 -10.04 32.79
CA MET A 12 21.70 -9.66 31.84
C MET A 12 22.89 -10.61 32.02
N LEU A 13 23.45 -11.12 30.93
CA LEU A 13 24.85 -11.58 30.78
C LEU A 13 25.17 -11.41 29.29
N ASP A 14 25.76 -10.29 28.89
CA ASP A 14 27.20 -10.00 28.82
C ASP A 14 27.97 -10.95 27.88
N GLY A 15 28.61 -10.34 26.88
CA GLY A 15 29.27 -11.01 25.78
C GLY A 15 30.64 -11.55 26.15
N LYS A 16 31.06 -12.61 25.45
CA LYS A 16 32.44 -12.83 24.99
C LYS A 16 32.50 -14.07 24.09
N HIS A 17 33.07 -13.86 22.91
CA HIS A 17 33.49 -14.88 21.96
C HIS A 17 34.35 -15.95 22.63
N GLN A 18 34.06 -17.23 22.37
CA GLN A 18 35.02 -18.31 22.57
C GLN A 18 35.32 -19.02 21.24
N ARG A 19 36.61 -18.97 20.94
CA ARG A 19 37.34 -19.44 19.78
C ARG A 19 37.84 -20.85 20.11
N TRP A 20 37.52 -21.84 19.29
CA TRP A 20 38.02 -23.22 19.44
C TRP A 20 39.06 -23.50 18.36
N VAL A 21 40.30 -23.77 18.77
CA VAL A 21 41.39 -24.37 17.97
C VAL A 21 42.24 -25.23 18.93
N PRO A 22 43.08 -26.16 18.47
CA PRO A 22 42.77 -27.57 18.19
C PRO A 22 43.62 -28.53 19.06
N GLU A 23 43.28 -29.82 19.13
CA GLU A 23 44.24 -30.85 19.56
C GLU A 23 44.73 -31.67 18.36
N MET A 24 46.02 -31.57 18.12
CA MET A 24 46.78 -32.28 17.10
C MET A 24 47.22 -33.63 17.67
N MET A 25 46.72 -34.73 17.11
CA MET A 25 47.28 -36.06 17.31
C MET A 25 48.30 -36.36 16.20
N SER A 26 49.54 -36.56 16.64
CA SER A 26 50.69 -36.99 15.87
C SER A 26 50.54 -38.42 15.35
N ALA A 27 50.79 -38.64 14.05
CA ALA A 27 51.15 -39.97 13.54
C ALA A 27 52.13 -39.83 12.36
N ARG A 28 53.26 -40.54 12.53
CA ARG A 28 54.41 -40.68 11.63
C ARG A 28 54.04 -40.90 10.16
N LEU A 29 54.67 -40.12 9.28
CA LEU A 29 54.78 -40.43 7.85
C LEU A 29 55.87 -41.50 7.66
N MET A 30 55.42 -42.72 7.36
CA MET A 30 56.24 -43.77 6.76
C MET A 30 56.12 -43.61 5.24
N PHE A 31 57.19 -43.13 4.60
CA PHE A 31 57.26 -43.04 3.14
C PHE A 31 57.32 -44.47 2.57
N CYS A 32 56.25 -44.88 1.89
CA CYS A 32 56.25 -46.03 0.99
C CYS A 32 56.15 -45.47 -0.43
N ASP A 33 57.21 -45.66 -1.20
CA ASP A 33 57.31 -45.33 -2.62
C ASP A 33 56.29 -46.17 -3.41
N VAL A 34 55.18 -45.55 -3.82
CA VAL A 34 54.22 -46.13 -4.76
C VAL A 34 54.44 -45.45 -6.11
N SER A 35 55.20 -46.12 -6.96
CA SER A 35 55.28 -45.82 -8.38
C SER A 35 53.87 -45.90 -9.01
N HIS A 36 53.23 -44.75 -9.18
CA HIS A 36 51.95 -44.64 -9.89
C HIS A 36 52.19 -44.72 -11.40
N ARG A 37 52.08 -45.94 -11.93
CA ARG A 37 51.80 -46.20 -13.36
C ARG A 37 50.39 -45.69 -13.65
N GLN A 38 50.25 -44.60 -14.42
CA GLN A 38 48.95 -44.13 -14.87
C GLN A 38 48.42 -45.05 -15.97
N PRO A 39 47.24 -45.67 -15.84
CA PRO A 39 46.57 -46.30 -16.96
C PRO A 39 46.00 -45.19 -17.87
N ASP A 40 46.30 -45.31 -19.15
CA ASP A 40 45.78 -44.52 -20.26
C ASP A 40 44.30 -44.83 -20.49
N ILE A 41 43.42 -44.19 -19.71
CA ILE A 41 42.00 -44.22 -19.97
C ILE A 41 41.73 -43.25 -21.13
N SER A 42 41.73 -43.82 -22.34
CA SER A 42 41.09 -43.28 -23.53
C SER A 42 39.83 -42.49 -23.16
N ALA A 43 39.89 -41.18 -23.37
CA ALA A 43 38.80 -40.26 -23.13
C ALA A 43 37.68 -40.53 -24.15
N SER A 44 36.72 -41.40 -23.79
CA SER A 44 35.38 -41.30 -24.33
C SER A 44 34.73 -40.05 -23.72
N LYS A 45 34.90 -38.91 -24.40
CA LYS A 45 34.05 -37.74 -24.16
C LYS A 45 32.63 -38.11 -24.53
N ILE A 46 31.89 -38.63 -23.57
CA ILE A 46 30.44 -38.64 -23.65
C ILE A 46 30.02 -37.20 -23.33
N ASP A 47 29.88 -36.39 -24.38
CA ASP A 47 29.23 -35.08 -24.31
C ASP A 47 27.73 -35.29 -24.02
N LEU A 48 27.42 -35.56 -22.75
CA LEU A 48 26.06 -35.82 -22.26
C LEU A 48 25.21 -34.54 -22.09
N TYR A 49 25.71 -33.38 -22.53
CA TYR A 49 24.96 -32.12 -22.50
C TYR A 49 25.14 -31.31 -23.77
N PRO A 50 24.09 -31.15 -24.61
CA PRO A 50 24.16 -30.26 -25.75
C PRO A 50 24.27 -28.80 -25.26
N GLU A 51 25.35 -28.11 -25.65
CA GLU A 51 25.60 -26.69 -25.35
C GLU A 51 24.42 -25.76 -25.74
N ASN A 52 23.61 -26.16 -26.73
CA ASN A 52 22.38 -25.46 -27.12
C ASN A 52 21.24 -25.54 -26.08
N GLY A 53 21.26 -26.50 -25.17
CA GLY A 53 20.22 -26.72 -24.15
C GLY A 53 20.43 -25.94 -22.85
N ARG A 54 21.66 -25.45 -22.60
CA ARG A 54 21.99 -24.70 -21.37
C ARG A 54 21.22 -23.37 -21.29
N SER A 55 21.01 -22.71 -22.43
CA SER A 55 20.21 -21.46 -22.47
C SER A 55 18.71 -21.71 -22.25
N ALA A 56 18.18 -22.87 -22.64
CA ALA A 56 16.79 -23.24 -22.43
C ALA A 56 16.55 -23.65 -20.96
N LEU A 57 17.47 -24.42 -20.37
CA LEU A 57 17.37 -24.88 -18.98
C LEU A 57 17.39 -23.72 -17.97
N MET A 58 18.15 -22.66 -18.25
CA MET A 58 18.25 -21.45 -17.42
C MET A 58 16.99 -20.55 -17.52
N LYS A 59 16.21 -20.68 -18.60
CA LYS A 59 14.97 -19.90 -18.83
C LYS A 59 13.75 -20.52 -18.13
N ILE A 60 13.74 -21.84 -17.92
CA ILE A 60 12.65 -22.56 -17.25
C ILE A 60 12.31 -21.97 -15.87
N PRO A 61 13.25 -21.78 -14.92
CA PRO A 61 12.91 -21.22 -13.61
C PRO A 61 12.39 -19.78 -13.70
N ILE A 62 12.88 -18.97 -14.65
CA ILE A 62 12.40 -17.61 -14.89
C ILE A 62 10.95 -17.62 -15.38
N ILE A 63 10.64 -18.49 -16.35
CA ILE A 63 9.28 -18.63 -16.89
C ILE A 63 8.33 -19.12 -15.80
N VAL A 64 8.71 -20.14 -15.03
CA VAL A 64 7.92 -20.65 -13.90
C VAL A 64 7.70 -19.55 -12.86
N GLY A 65 8.72 -18.76 -12.55
CA GLY A 65 8.63 -17.62 -11.62
C GLY A 65 7.66 -16.53 -12.11
N ILE A 66 7.70 -16.18 -13.40
CA ILE A 66 6.76 -15.21 -13.99
C ILE A 66 5.33 -15.75 -13.96
N ILE A 67 5.12 -17.02 -14.32
CA ILE A 67 3.79 -17.64 -14.28
C ILE A 67 3.24 -17.65 -12.85
N ALA A 68 4.07 -18.02 -11.87
CA ALA A 68 3.68 -18.00 -10.46
C ALA A 68 3.31 -16.58 -10.00
N LEU A 69 4.10 -15.57 -10.36
CA LEU A 69 3.81 -14.17 -10.05
C LEU A 69 2.49 -13.71 -10.68
N MET A 70 2.28 -14.00 -11.97
CA MET A 70 1.05 -13.66 -12.68
C MET A 70 -0.17 -14.34 -12.05
N ALA A 71 -0.03 -15.60 -11.62
CA ALA A 71 -1.10 -16.34 -10.93
C ALA A 71 -1.46 -15.70 -9.58
N VAL A 72 -0.45 -15.30 -8.79
CA VAL A 72 -0.66 -14.59 -7.52
C VAL A 72 -1.33 -13.24 -7.76
N LEU A 73 -0.85 -12.47 -8.74
CA LEU A 73 -1.42 -11.17 -9.09
C LEU A 73 -2.87 -11.29 -9.58
N ALA A 74 -3.15 -12.21 -10.50
CA ALA A 74 -4.50 -12.43 -11.02
C ALA A 74 -5.47 -12.85 -9.90
N THR A 75 -5.03 -13.75 -9.02
CA THR A 75 -5.84 -14.17 -7.86
C THR A 75 -6.05 -13.01 -6.89
N GLY A 76 -5.02 -12.21 -6.61
CA GLY A 76 -5.14 -11.04 -5.74
C GLY A 76 -6.10 -10.00 -6.29
N LEU A 77 -6.04 -9.70 -7.59
CA LEU A 77 -6.97 -8.77 -8.25
C LEU A 77 -8.41 -9.30 -8.24
N TYR A 78 -8.60 -10.61 -8.42
CA TYR A 78 -9.90 -11.24 -8.39
C TYR A 78 -10.53 -11.22 -6.98
N VAL A 79 -9.77 -11.61 -5.96
CA VAL A 79 -10.27 -11.69 -4.57
C VAL A 79 -10.50 -10.30 -3.97
N SER A 80 -9.74 -9.28 -4.37
CA SER A 80 -9.88 -7.92 -3.86
C SER A 80 -11.03 -7.12 -4.48
N ASP A 81 -11.71 -7.66 -5.50
CA ASP A 81 -12.63 -6.89 -6.36
C ASP A 81 -12.00 -5.54 -6.79
N PHE A 82 -10.76 -5.61 -7.28
CA PHE A 82 -9.97 -4.42 -7.61
C PHE A 82 -10.72 -3.45 -8.55
N THR A 83 -11.53 -4.01 -9.45
CA THR A 83 -12.36 -3.25 -10.39
C THR A 83 -13.32 -2.28 -9.71
N ALA A 84 -13.82 -2.59 -8.51
CA ALA A 84 -14.67 -1.68 -7.75
C ALA A 84 -13.98 -0.35 -7.43
N TYR A 85 -12.65 -0.35 -7.23
CA TYR A 85 -11.85 0.84 -6.91
C TYR A 85 -11.57 1.72 -8.14
N LEU A 86 -11.66 1.15 -9.34
CA LEU A 86 -11.57 1.90 -10.60
C LEU A 86 -12.85 2.69 -10.88
N GLY A 87 -13.99 2.19 -10.41
CA GLY A 87 -15.31 2.79 -10.62
C GLY A 87 -15.62 4.00 -9.72
N ASN A 88 -16.91 4.36 -9.74
CA ASN A 88 -17.50 5.47 -8.98
C ASN A 88 -18.53 4.98 -7.93
N ASN A 89 -18.65 3.68 -7.69
CA ASN A 89 -19.62 3.19 -6.70
C ASN A 89 -19.24 3.74 -5.31
N PRO A 90 -20.11 4.53 -4.65
CA PRO A 90 -19.81 5.11 -3.35
C PRO A 90 -19.63 4.04 -2.26
N SER A 91 -20.25 2.86 -2.39
CA SER A 91 -20.04 1.75 -1.46
C SER A 91 -18.64 1.14 -1.54
N THR A 92 -17.84 1.47 -2.55
CA THR A 92 -16.43 1.08 -2.56
C THR A 92 -15.63 1.94 -1.57
N CYS A 93 -16.04 3.19 -1.33
CA CYS A 93 -15.32 4.14 -0.50
C CYS A 93 -15.41 3.81 1.00
N ASN A 94 -16.46 3.12 1.44
CA ASN A 94 -16.65 2.65 2.82
C ASN A 94 -16.26 1.18 3.04
N ASN A 95 -15.53 0.56 2.10
CA ASN A 95 -14.94 -0.77 2.33
C ASN A 95 -13.95 -0.79 3.52
N CYS A 96 -13.47 0.39 3.92
CA CYS A 96 -12.65 0.58 5.11
C CYS A 96 -13.44 1.38 6.14
N HIS A 97 -13.61 0.84 7.34
CA HIS A 97 -14.38 1.46 8.43
C HIS A 97 -14.00 2.90 8.81
N VAL A 98 -12.76 3.30 8.52
CA VAL A 98 -12.24 4.65 8.76
C VAL A 98 -12.96 5.70 7.90
N MET A 99 -13.59 5.28 6.80
CA MET A 99 -14.37 6.13 5.91
C MET A 99 -15.88 6.05 6.18
N ASP A 100 -16.35 5.25 7.15
CA ASP A 100 -17.79 5.08 7.41
C ASP A 100 -18.47 6.42 7.73
N ALA A 101 -17.87 7.22 8.61
CA ALA A 101 -18.42 8.54 8.94
C ALA A 101 -18.52 9.47 7.71
N ALA A 102 -17.53 9.42 6.81
CA ALA A 102 -17.54 10.19 5.57
C ALA A 102 -18.65 9.75 4.62
N TYR A 103 -18.84 8.44 4.51
CA TYR A 103 -19.89 7.82 3.70
C TYR A 103 -21.26 8.14 4.26
N GLU A 104 -21.49 7.97 5.56
CA GLU A 104 -22.78 8.28 6.21
C GLU A 104 -23.12 9.77 6.12
N GLY A 105 -22.12 10.64 6.31
CA GLY A 105 -22.27 12.09 6.14
C GLY A 105 -22.66 12.49 4.72
N TRP A 106 -22.10 11.81 3.71
CA TRP A 106 -22.54 11.96 2.31
C TRP A 106 -23.95 11.37 2.12
N TYR A 107 -24.19 10.15 2.60
CA TYR A 107 -25.43 9.39 2.40
C TYR A 107 -26.67 10.10 2.95
N HIS A 108 -26.53 10.74 4.11
CA HIS A 108 -27.57 11.57 4.71
C HIS A 108 -27.51 13.04 4.29
N GLY A 109 -26.55 13.42 3.45
CA GLY A 109 -26.37 14.77 2.94
C GLY A 109 -27.18 15.04 1.67
N GLY A 110 -27.38 16.33 1.35
CA GLY A 110 -28.15 16.74 0.17
C GLY A 110 -27.53 16.33 -1.19
N HIS A 111 -26.27 15.92 -1.21
CA HIS A 111 -25.55 15.52 -2.42
C HIS A 111 -25.69 14.02 -2.77
N GLN A 112 -26.22 13.18 -1.86
CA GLN A 112 -26.39 11.75 -2.08
C GLN A 112 -27.23 11.43 -3.32
N SER A 113 -28.30 12.18 -3.54
CA SER A 113 -29.23 11.94 -4.65
C SER A 113 -28.71 12.41 -6.01
N TRP A 114 -27.61 13.15 -6.04
CA TRP A 114 -27.11 13.83 -7.25
C TRP A 114 -25.71 13.40 -7.66
N THR A 115 -24.91 12.93 -6.71
CA THR A 115 -23.46 12.75 -6.90
C THR A 115 -22.95 11.54 -6.12
N THR A 116 -21.81 11.02 -6.56
CA THR A 116 -20.99 10.02 -5.88
C THR A 116 -19.73 10.66 -5.29
N CYS A 117 -18.99 9.93 -4.47
CA CYS A 117 -17.76 10.42 -3.83
C CYS A 117 -16.77 11.03 -4.84
N ASN A 118 -16.59 10.38 -6.00
CA ASN A 118 -15.63 10.79 -7.01
C ASN A 118 -16.06 12.07 -7.75
N ASP A 119 -17.35 12.41 -7.78
CA ASP A 119 -17.83 13.63 -8.43
C ASP A 119 -17.42 14.89 -7.66
N CYS A 120 -17.02 14.73 -6.39
CA CYS A 120 -16.40 15.78 -5.58
C CYS A 120 -14.89 15.58 -5.44
N HIS A 121 -14.43 14.36 -5.18
CA HIS A 121 -13.04 14.08 -4.79
C HIS A 121 -12.07 13.76 -5.93
N THR A 122 -12.54 13.70 -7.18
CA THR A 122 -11.67 13.43 -8.33
C THR A 122 -11.89 14.43 -9.46
N PRO A 123 -10.84 14.73 -10.26
CA PRO A 123 -11.03 15.43 -11.52
C PRO A 123 -11.95 14.66 -12.48
N HIS A 124 -12.58 15.37 -13.41
CA HIS A 124 -13.51 14.77 -14.37
C HIS A 124 -12.86 14.40 -15.71
N ASP A 125 -11.63 14.88 -15.96
CA ASP A 125 -10.81 14.44 -17.08
C ASP A 125 -10.24 13.04 -16.86
N LEU A 126 -10.19 12.23 -17.92
CA LEU A 126 -9.84 10.81 -17.83
C LEU A 126 -8.47 10.55 -17.17
N ILE A 127 -7.41 11.19 -17.67
CA ILE A 127 -6.05 10.94 -17.17
C ILE A 127 -5.85 11.51 -15.76
N PRO A 128 -6.18 12.78 -15.46
CA PRO A 128 -6.06 13.33 -14.11
C PRO A 128 -6.88 12.56 -13.07
N LYS A 129 -8.09 12.10 -13.43
CA LYS A 129 -8.92 11.28 -12.55
C LYS A 129 -8.19 10.04 -12.05
N TYR A 130 -7.67 9.22 -12.95
CA TYR A 130 -7.01 7.98 -12.57
C TYR A 130 -5.65 8.22 -11.90
N TRP A 131 -4.95 9.30 -12.24
CA TRP A 131 -3.74 9.70 -11.52
C TRP A 131 -4.03 10.04 -10.05
N VAL A 132 -5.06 10.86 -9.80
CA VAL A 132 -5.48 11.23 -8.44
C VAL A 132 -6.00 10.01 -7.66
N LYS A 133 -6.79 9.14 -8.31
CA LYS A 133 -7.25 7.89 -7.70
C LYS A 133 -6.09 6.99 -7.31
N ALA A 134 -5.10 6.81 -8.18
CA ALA A 134 -3.92 5.98 -7.90
C ALA A 134 -3.07 6.56 -6.76
N LYS A 135 -2.78 7.87 -6.79
CA LYS A 135 -2.03 8.56 -5.74
C LYS A 135 -2.73 8.48 -4.39
N SER A 136 -4.04 8.73 -4.35
CA SER A 136 -4.84 8.68 -3.13
C SER A 136 -4.95 7.26 -2.59
N GLY A 137 -5.22 6.29 -3.46
CA GLY A 137 -5.26 4.86 -3.11
C GLY A 137 -3.94 4.37 -2.53
N TYR A 138 -2.80 4.74 -3.12
CA TYR A 138 -1.48 4.45 -2.57
C TYR A 138 -1.30 5.03 -1.15
N HIS A 139 -1.68 6.30 -0.94
CA HIS A 139 -1.59 6.91 0.40
C HIS A 139 -2.50 6.23 1.43
N HIS A 140 -3.73 5.86 1.06
CA HIS A 140 -4.66 5.19 1.97
C HIS A 140 -4.16 3.79 2.35
N VAL A 141 -3.73 3.01 1.37
CA VAL A 141 -3.22 1.65 1.62
C VAL A 141 -1.92 1.68 2.42
N THR A 142 -1.01 2.61 2.13
CA THR A 142 0.23 2.74 2.92
C THR A 142 -0.04 3.18 4.35
N ALA A 143 -0.95 4.15 4.56
CA ALA A 143 -1.36 4.54 5.92
C ALA A 143 -1.96 3.36 6.68
N PHE A 144 -2.78 2.52 6.02
CA PHE A 144 -3.37 1.34 6.64
C PHE A 144 -2.35 0.25 6.98
N ILE A 145 -1.47 -0.11 6.04
CA ILE A 145 -0.45 -1.16 6.23
C ILE A 145 0.52 -0.79 7.37
N PHE A 146 0.95 0.46 7.42
CA PHE A 146 1.92 0.92 8.42
C PHE A 146 1.27 1.48 9.68
N ASN A 147 -0.06 1.38 9.80
CA ASN A 147 -0.84 1.94 10.91
C ASN A 147 -0.49 3.42 11.19
N ASN A 148 -0.33 4.20 10.12
CA ASN A 148 -0.01 5.62 10.15
C ASN A 148 -1.23 6.45 9.72
N ILE A 149 -2.34 6.25 10.43
CA ILE A 149 -3.58 7.00 10.25
C ILE A 149 -3.59 8.13 11.27
N PRO A 150 -3.74 9.40 10.86
CA PRO A 150 -3.77 10.52 11.81
C PRO A 150 -5.06 10.48 12.65
N ASP A 151 -4.99 10.99 13.88
CA ASP A 151 -6.15 11.12 14.78
C ASP A 151 -7.29 11.94 14.15
N ALA A 152 -6.91 12.95 13.35
CA ALA A 152 -7.82 13.73 12.53
C ALA A 152 -7.42 13.64 11.06
N ILE A 153 -8.26 12.98 10.27
CA ILE A 153 -8.09 12.93 8.82
C ILE A 153 -8.54 14.29 8.24
N ARG A 154 -7.69 14.89 7.42
CA ARG A 154 -7.94 16.20 6.80
C ARG A 154 -7.59 16.15 5.32
N ALA A 155 -8.37 16.87 4.51
CA ALA A 155 -8.10 17.02 3.10
C ALA A 155 -6.79 17.79 2.90
N LYS A 156 -5.89 17.22 2.09
CA LYS A 156 -4.71 17.94 1.60
C LYS A 156 -5.14 19.09 0.70
N GLU A 157 -4.29 20.11 0.55
CA GLU A 157 -4.61 21.28 -0.27
C GLU A 157 -4.99 20.92 -1.71
N SER A 158 -4.24 20.01 -2.34
CA SER A 158 -4.58 19.51 -3.67
C SER A 158 -5.97 18.85 -3.77
N SER A 159 -6.46 18.25 -2.68
CA SER A 159 -7.81 17.68 -2.66
C SER A 159 -8.87 18.75 -2.46
N LYS A 160 -8.56 19.82 -1.71
CA LYS A 160 -9.46 20.97 -1.52
C LYS A 160 -9.67 21.70 -2.84
N GLU A 161 -8.61 21.91 -3.61
CA GLU A 161 -8.65 22.50 -4.95
C GLU A 161 -9.54 21.71 -5.90
N ILE A 162 -9.39 20.38 -5.95
CA ILE A 162 -10.24 19.50 -6.77
C ILE A 162 -11.71 19.58 -6.34
N VAL A 163 -11.98 19.56 -5.04
CA VAL A 163 -13.34 19.69 -4.51
C VAL A 163 -13.94 21.05 -4.88
N GLN A 164 -13.16 22.13 -4.76
CA GLN A 164 -13.59 23.47 -5.14
C GLN A 164 -13.93 23.59 -6.62
N GLU A 165 -13.06 23.08 -7.49
CA GLU A 165 -13.30 23.02 -8.93
C GLU A 165 -14.60 22.28 -9.23
N ASN A 166 -14.85 21.16 -8.54
CA ASN A 166 -16.07 20.37 -8.71
C ASN A 166 -17.32 21.04 -8.14
N CYS A 167 -17.21 21.81 -7.05
CA CYS A 167 -18.29 22.66 -6.57
C CYS A 167 -18.69 23.66 -7.66
N VAL A 168 -17.71 24.36 -8.24
CA VAL A 168 -17.94 25.36 -9.29
C VAL A 168 -18.49 24.71 -10.56
N ARG A 169 -17.96 23.55 -10.97
CA ARG A 169 -18.43 22.83 -12.16
C ARG A 169 -19.92 22.50 -12.13
N CYS A 170 -20.45 22.12 -10.97
CA CYS A 170 -21.87 21.79 -10.83
C CYS A 170 -22.74 23.00 -10.49
N HIS A 171 -22.19 24.01 -9.82
CA HIS A 171 -22.92 25.22 -9.41
C HIS A 171 -22.62 26.45 -10.28
N GLU A 172 -22.02 26.26 -11.45
CA GLU A 172 -21.49 27.33 -12.31
C GLU A 172 -22.51 28.45 -12.51
N GLU A 173 -23.75 28.11 -12.89
CA GLU A 173 -24.82 29.08 -13.08
C GLU A 173 -25.10 29.91 -11.81
N THR A 174 -25.15 29.26 -10.64
CA THR A 174 -25.41 29.92 -9.36
C THR A 174 -24.27 30.84 -8.93
N VAL A 175 -23.02 30.47 -9.24
CA VAL A 175 -21.83 31.21 -8.80
C VAL A 175 -21.23 32.11 -9.88
N SER A 176 -21.74 32.09 -11.11
CA SER A 176 -21.27 32.88 -12.26
C SER A 176 -21.08 34.35 -11.92
N ALA A 177 -22.09 34.97 -11.30
CA ALA A 177 -22.06 36.37 -10.89
C ALA A 177 -20.97 36.70 -9.85
N LEU A 178 -20.50 35.71 -9.07
CA LEU A 178 -19.39 35.90 -8.13
C LEU A 178 -18.06 36.00 -8.87
N PHE A 179 -17.89 35.29 -9.99
CA PHE A 179 -16.66 35.36 -10.80
C PHE A 179 -16.55 36.64 -11.62
N GLU A 180 -17.67 37.30 -11.89
CA GLU A 180 -17.71 38.62 -12.53
C GLU A 180 -17.47 39.77 -11.53
N SER A 181 -17.48 39.47 -10.23
CA SER A 181 -17.22 40.46 -9.18
C SER A 181 -15.74 40.86 -9.16
N PRO A 182 -15.41 42.14 -8.93
CA PRO A 182 -14.02 42.58 -8.72
C PRO A 182 -13.43 42.13 -7.37
N MET A 183 -14.18 41.41 -6.54
CA MET A 183 -13.70 40.84 -5.29
C MET A 183 -13.01 39.50 -5.53
N GLU A 184 -11.77 39.34 -5.05
CA GLU A 184 -11.09 38.04 -5.08
C GLU A 184 -11.82 37.02 -4.20
N MET A 185 -12.07 35.84 -4.78
CA MET A 185 -12.71 34.71 -4.11
C MET A 185 -11.64 33.83 -3.44
N ASP A 186 -11.06 34.31 -2.36
CA ASP A 186 -9.97 33.62 -1.62
C ASP A 186 -10.45 32.49 -0.69
N ARG A 187 -11.73 32.13 -0.74
CA ARG A 187 -12.33 31.14 0.16
C ARG A 187 -12.91 29.97 -0.61
N PHE A 188 -12.81 28.80 -0.01
CA PHE A 188 -13.49 27.63 -0.51
C PHE A 188 -14.99 27.70 -0.23
N CYS A 189 -15.81 27.13 -1.12
CA CYS A 189 -17.26 27.06 -0.93
C CYS A 189 -17.61 26.45 0.43
N PHE A 190 -16.87 25.41 0.84
CA PHE A 190 -17.08 24.70 2.10
C PHE A 190 -16.59 25.44 3.36
N ASP A 191 -15.92 26.59 3.24
CA ASP A 191 -15.60 27.45 4.40
C ASP A 191 -16.88 28.10 4.98
N CYS A 192 -17.85 28.37 4.10
CA CYS A 192 -19.19 28.85 4.44
C CYS A 192 -20.21 27.71 4.48
N HIS A 193 -20.19 26.79 3.50
CA HIS A 193 -21.06 25.62 3.45
C HIS A 193 -20.50 24.45 4.29
N ARG A 194 -20.36 24.69 5.59
CA ARG A 194 -19.60 23.84 6.53
C ARG A 194 -20.15 22.45 6.76
N SER A 195 -21.44 22.24 6.49
CA SER A 195 -22.08 20.93 6.60
C SER A 195 -21.96 20.10 5.32
N THR A 196 -21.52 20.69 4.20
CA THR A 196 -21.35 19.98 2.93
C THR A 196 -20.26 18.92 3.01
N PRO A 197 -19.09 19.15 3.62
CA PRO A 197 -18.09 18.12 3.86
C PRO A 197 -18.53 17.15 4.96
N HIS A 198 -19.30 16.13 4.57
CA HIS A 198 -19.65 14.99 5.42
C HIS A 198 -20.43 15.36 6.71
N GLY A 199 -21.24 16.43 6.69
CA GLY A 199 -22.12 16.83 7.79
C GLY A 199 -21.42 17.59 8.92
N GLU A 200 -22.17 17.90 9.99
CA GLU A 200 -21.70 18.77 11.09
C GLU A 200 -20.45 18.24 11.81
N ARG A 201 -20.31 16.91 11.89
CA ARG A 201 -19.16 16.26 12.56
C ARG A 201 -17.99 16.01 11.62
N GLY A 202 -18.15 16.26 10.33
CA GLY A 202 -17.21 15.83 9.30
C GLY A 202 -16.96 14.32 9.37
N ILE A 203 -15.69 13.93 9.34
CA ILE A 203 -15.28 12.51 9.37
C ILE A 203 -14.86 12.02 10.77
N SER A 204 -15.20 12.76 11.82
CA SER A 204 -14.94 12.37 13.21
C SER A 204 -15.84 11.20 13.62
N LEU A 205 -15.24 10.11 14.12
CA LEU A 205 -15.97 9.02 14.78
C LEU A 205 -16.42 9.41 16.21
N LEU A 206 -15.90 10.53 16.73
CA LEU A 206 -16.20 11.04 18.05
C LEU A 206 -17.39 12.02 17.97
N PRO A 207 -18.19 12.18 19.03
CA PRO A 207 -19.42 12.98 18.98
C PRO A 207 -19.19 14.48 18.74
N TYR A 208 -17.93 14.92 18.82
CA TYR A 208 -17.48 16.30 18.59
C TYR A 208 -16.90 16.51 17.19
N GLN A 209 -17.19 17.67 16.63
CA GLN A 209 -16.56 18.18 15.41
C GLN A 209 -15.10 18.54 15.72
N HIS A 210 -14.14 17.84 15.09
CA HIS A 210 -12.73 18.14 15.26
C HIS A 210 -12.41 19.48 14.57
N LYS A 211 -12.07 20.52 15.35
CA LYS A 211 -11.67 21.83 14.81
C LYS A 211 -10.18 21.82 14.48
N GLU A 212 -9.71 22.69 13.58
CA GLU A 212 -8.27 22.83 13.23
C GLU A 212 -7.39 23.19 14.45
N GLN A 213 -8.01 23.60 15.56
CA GLN A 213 -7.37 24.21 16.73
C GLN A 213 -6.80 23.19 17.74
N ASP A 214 -7.02 21.88 17.52
CA ASP A 214 -6.64 20.82 18.45
C ASP A 214 -5.30 20.13 18.08
N GLN A 215 -4.38 20.86 17.44
CA GLN A 215 -3.00 20.42 17.14
C GLN A 215 -1.96 21.23 17.92
#